data_AF-A0A2G5WQ13-F1
#
_entry.id   AF-A0A2G5WQ13-F1
#
_cell.length_a   1.000
_cell.length_b   1.000
_cell.length_c   1.000
_cell.angle_alpha   90.00
_cell.angle_beta   90.00
_cell.angle_gamma   90.00
#
_symmetry.space_group_name_H-M   'P 1'
#
loop_
_entity.id
_entity.type
_entity.pdbx_description
1 polymer ?
#
loop_
_entity_poly.entity_id
_entity_poly.type
_entity_poly.pdbx_seq_one_letter_code
_entity_poly.pdbx_strand_id
1 'polypeptide(L)' 'MLKSISILLIAAAIVWFEVPPLLDKKHKKELLAFSILLAIGVVLGIMLAFGKTIPTPMDLLTFLFTLFTNLIAPLLK' A
#
# COMPACT_ATOMS: atom_id res chain seq x y z
N MET A 1 7.56 15.56 -8.79
CA MET A 1 7.81 14.44 -9.72
C MET A 1 9.08 13.65 -9.39
N LEU A 2 10.24 14.31 -9.20
CA LEU A 2 11.51 13.62 -8.88
C LEU A 2 11.46 12.73 -7.61
N LYS A 3 10.76 13.17 -6.56
CA LYS A 3 10.59 12.42 -5.30
C LYS A 3 9.79 11.11 -5.45
N SER A 4 8.83 11.06 -6.37
CA SER A 4 8.03 9.85 -6.60
C SER A 4 8.81 8.81 -7.39
N ILE A 5 9.69 9.26 -8.29
CA ILE A 5 10.58 8.40 -9.09
C ILE A 5 11.60 7.71 -8.18
N SER A 6 12.18 8.41 -7.21
CA SER A 6 13.11 7.80 -6.25
C SER A 6 12.43 6.75 -5.35
N ILE A 7 11.19 6.98 -4.93
CA ILE A 7 10.41 5.99 -4.16
C ILE A 7 10.14 4.74 -5.01
N LEU A 8 9.79 4.92 -6.29
CA LEU A 8 9.55 3.81 -7.20
C LEU A 8 10.84 3.02 -7.50
N LEU A 9 11.98 3.71 -7.60
CA LEU A 9 13.29 3.10 -7.82
C LEU A 9 13.72 2.24 -6.62
N ILE A 10 13.49 2.73 -5.40
CA ILE A 10 13.74 1.98 -4.16
C ILE A 10 12.83 0.76 -4.09
N ALA A 11 11.53 0.93 -4.37
CA ALA A 11 10.58 -0.18 -4.41
C ALA A 11 10.98 -1.26 -5.42
N ALA A 12 11.46 -0.87 -6.61
CA ALA A 12 11.95 -1.80 -7.61
C ALA A 12 13.20 -2.55 -7.15
N ALA A 13 14.14 -1.89 -6.45
CA ALA A 13 15.31 -2.54 -5.88
C ALA A 13 14.95 -3.55 -4.78
N ILE A 14 14.00 -3.20 -3.91
CA ILE A 14 13.47 -4.09 -2.85
C ILE A 14 12.82 -5.32 -3.50
N VAL A 15 11.95 -5.13 -4.51
CA VAL A 15 11.34 -6.23 -5.27
C VAL A 15 12.41 -7.13 -5.88
N TRP A 16 13.44 -6.57 -6.50
CA TRP A 16 14.50 -7.35 -7.13
C TRP A 16 15.28 -8.20 -6.13
N PHE A 17 15.43 -7.74 -4.88
CA PHE A 17 16.16 -8.46 -3.86
C PHE A 17 15.30 -9.48 -3.11
N GLU A 18 14.06 -9.13 -2.75
CA GLU A 18 13.17 -9.98 -1.95
C GLU A 18 12.38 -10.99 -2.79
N VAL A 19 11.92 -10.64 -3.99
CA VAL A 19 11.04 -11.53 -4.80
C VAL A 19 11.71 -12.83 -5.27
N PRO A 20 12.94 -12.83 -5.84
CA PRO A 20 13.58 -14.08 -6.27
C PRO A 20 13.72 -15.13 -5.16
N PRO A 21 14.25 -14.82 -3.96
CA PRO A 21 14.36 -15.82 -2.89
C PRO A 21 12.99 -16.27 -2.33
N LEU A 22 11.95 -15.42 -2.41
CA LEU A 22 10.58 -15.77 -2.00
C LEU A 22 9.88 -16.69 -3.02
N LEU A 23 10.15 -16.51 -4.32
CA LEU A 23 9.64 -17.35 -5.40
C LEU A 23 10.31 -18.74 -5.38
N ASP A 24 11.62 -18.79 -5.19
CA ASP A 24 12.39 -20.04 -5.16
C ASP A 24 11.97 -20.97 -4.02
N LYS A 25 11.59 -20.41 -2.87
CA LYS A 25 11.11 -21.20 -1.72
C LYS A 25 9.62 -21.57 -1.77
N LYS A 26 8.89 -21.23 -2.85
CA LYS A 26 7.43 -21.44 -3.00
C LYS A 26 6.58 -20.85 -1.86
N HIS A 27 7.10 -19.89 -1.09
CA HIS A 27 6.39 -19.26 0.02
C HIS A 27 5.40 -18.20 -0.49
N LYS A 28 4.31 -18.66 -1.12
CA LYS A 28 3.26 -17.80 -1.68
C LYS A 28 2.63 -16.87 -0.63
N LYS A 29 2.54 -17.32 0.64
CA LYS A 29 1.99 -16.53 1.75
C LYS A 29 2.91 -15.36 2.14
N GLU A 30 4.21 -15.60 2.17
CA GLU A 30 5.22 -14.57 2.49
C GLU A 30 5.32 -13.55 1.36
N LEU A 31 5.30 -14.01 0.11
CA LEU A 31 5.30 -13.12 -1.06
C LEU A 31 4.04 -12.23 -1.09
N LEU A 32 2.89 -12.77 -0.68
CA LEU A 32 1.65 -12.01 -0.58
C LEU A 32 1.71 -10.97 0.55
N ALA A 33 2.23 -11.34 1.72
CA ALA A 33 2.43 -10.39 2.83
C ALA A 33 3.42 -9.27 2.45
N PHE A 34 4.55 -9.62 1.83
CA PHE A 34 5.53 -8.67 1.30
C PHE A 34 4.89 -7.73 0.27
N SER A 35 4.15 -8.26 -0.70
CA SER A 35 3.52 -7.46 -1.73
C SER A 35 2.48 -6.48 -1.17
N ILE A 36 1.69 -6.89 -0.16
CA ILE A 36 0.73 -6.00 0.50
C ILE A 36 1.48 -4.88 1.24
N LEU A 37 2.51 -5.23 2.00
CA LEU A 37 3.26 -4.26 2.79
C LEU A 37 4.00 -3.26 1.90
N LEU A 38 4.60 -3.75 0.80
CA LEU A 38 5.26 -2.92 -0.21
C LEU A 38 4.25 -2.00 -0.90
N ALA A 39 3.09 -2.51 -1.31
CA ALA A 39 2.05 -1.72 -1.94
C ALA A 39 1.59 -0.57 -1.02
N ILE A 40 1.37 -0.84 0.27
CA ILE A 40 1.02 0.18 1.26
C ILE A 40 2.12 1.24 1.35
N GLY A 41 3.38 0.83 1.49
CA GLY A 41 4.52 1.74 1.58
C GLY A 41 4.69 2.62 0.33
N VAL A 42 4.51 2.05 -0.86
CA VAL A 42 4.59 2.77 -2.14
C VAL A 42 3.43 3.77 -2.28
N VAL A 43 2.20 3.36 -1.97
CA VAL A 43 1.03 4.26 -2.04
C VAL A 43 1.18 5.43 -1.08
N LEU A 44 1.61 5.18 0.16
CA LEU A 44 1.88 6.22 1.16
C LEU A 44 3.03 7.14 0.72
N GLY A 45 4.11 6.56 0.20
CA GLY A 45 5.25 7.32 -0.31
C GLY A 45 4.89 8.22 -1.50
N ILE A 46 4.11 7.70 -2.45
CA ILE A 46 3.60 8.50 -3.58
C ILE A 46 2.68 9.60 -3.08
N MET A 47 1.76 9.31 -2.15
CA MET A 47 0.85 10.30 -1.56
C MET A 47 1.63 11.45 -0.91
N LEU A 48 2.68 11.12 -0.15
CA LEU A 48 3.60 12.09 0.45
C LEU A 48 4.39 12.87 -0.63
N ALA A 49 4.86 12.21 -1.69
CA ALA A 49 5.61 12.84 -2.77
C ALA A 49 4.76 13.79 -3.63
N PHE A 50 3.45 13.57 -3.69
CA PHE A 50 2.47 14.48 -4.31
C PHE A 50 2.14 15.69 -3.42
N GLY A 51 2.74 15.80 -2.22
CA GLY A 51 2.47 16.88 -1.28
C GLY A 51 1.10 16.77 -0.61
N LYS A 52 0.42 15.64 -0.77
CA LYS A 52 -0.79 15.34 -0.01
C LYS A 52 -0.34 14.97 1.40
N THR A 53 -0.88 15.65 2.40
CA THR A 53 -0.63 15.32 3.80
C THR A 53 -1.00 13.86 4.02
N ILE A 54 -0.11 13.12 4.69
CA ILE A 54 -0.44 11.77 5.15
C ILE A 54 -1.72 11.91 5.98
N PRO A 55 -2.80 11.21 5.60
CA PRO A 55 -4.06 11.31 6.31
C PRO A 55 -3.78 10.90 7.75
N THR A 56 -4.29 11.67 8.69
CA THR A 56 -4.08 11.35 10.10
C THR A 56 -4.67 9.96 10.40
N PRO A 57 -4.23 9.28 11.47
CA PRO A 57 -4.81 8.00 11.87
C PRO A 57 -6.34 8.09 12.00
N MET A 58 -6.85 9.26 12.41
CA MET A 58 -8.28 9.56 12.47
C MET A 58 -8.93 9.62 11.08
N ASP A 59 -8.31 10.28 10.11
CA ASP A 59 -8.81 10.35 8.73
C ASP A 59 -8.85 8.97 8.06
N LEU A 60 -7.84 8.14 8.30
CA LEU A 60 -7.83 6.75 7.82
C LEU A 60 -8.98 5.95 8.43
N LEU A 61 -9.24 6.16 9.73
CA LEU A 61 -10.36 5.52 10.42
C LEU A 61 -11.70 6.00 9.83
N THR A 62 -11.88 7.31 9.64
CA THR A 62 -13.07 7.88 9.00
C THR A 62 -13.28 7.38 7.58
N PHE A 63 -12.22 7.23 6.79
CA PHE A 63 -12.29 6.65 5.44
C PHE A 63 -12.76 5.19 5.49
N LEU A 64 -12.18 4.39 6.40
CA LEU A 64 -12.56 3.00 6.59
C LEU A 64 -14.04 2.89 6.99
N PHE A 65 -14.46 3.63 8.02
CA PHE A 65 -15.85 3.64 8.47
C PHE A 65 -16.81 4.11 7.37
N THR A 66 -16.47 5.16 6.63
CA THR A 66 -17.29 5.65 5.51
C THR A 66 -17.44 4.58 4.43
N LEU A 67 -16.36 3.86 4.08
CA LEU A 67 -16.41 2.77 3.11
C LEU A 67 -17.35 1.66 3.59
N PHE A 68 -17.23 1.25 4.86
CA PHE A 68 -18.13 0.25 5.45
C PHE A 68 -19.58 0.72 5.48
N THR A 69 -19.84 1.95 5.91
CA THR A 69 -21.20 2.52 5.93
C THR A 69 -21.80 2.58 4.53
N ASN A 70 -21.04 2.96 3.51
CA ASN A 70 -21.52 2.98 2.12
C ASN A 70 -21.76 1.58 1.54
N LEU A 71 -21.07 0.54 2.02
CA LEU A 71 -21.34 -0.84 1.63
C LEU A 71 -22.56 -1.43 2.35
N ILE A 72 -22.81 -1.01 3.59
CA ILE A 72 -23.91 -1.54 4.43
C ILE A 72 -25.22 -0.77 4.21
N ALA A 73 -25.16 0.55 3.99
CA ALA A 73 -26.34 1.40 3.77
C ALA A 73 -27.27 0.94 2.63
N PRO A 74 -26.78 0.39 1.49
CA PRO A 74 -27.63 -0.18 0.45
C PRO A 74 -28.25 -1.53 0.85
N LEU A 75 -27.68 -2.25 1.81
CA LEU A 75 -28.14 -3.55 2.29
C LEU A 75 -29.24 -3.40 3.37
N LEU A 76 -29.25 -2.25 4.05
CA LEU A 76 -30.23 -1.91 5.08
C LEU A 76 -31.52 -1.26 4.53
N LYS A 77 -31.63 -1.10 3.20
CA LYS A 77 -32.74 -0.43 2.51
C LYS A 77 -33.53 -1.41 1.67
#